data_AF-W3XBI3-F1
#
_entry.id   AF-W3XBI3-F1
#
_cell.length_a   1.000
_cell.length_b   1.000
_cell.length_c   1.000
_cell.angle_alpha   90.00
_cell.angle_beta   90.00
_cell.angle_gamma   90.00
#
_symmetry.space_group_name_H-M   'P 1'
#
loop_
_entity.id
_entity.type
_entity.pdbx_description
1 polymer ?
#
loop_
_entity_poly.entity_id
_entity_poly.type
_entity_poly.pdbx_seq_one_letter_code
_entity_poly.pdbx_strand_id
1 'polypeptide(L)' 'MTTGRHIVRDISCKQCHDTVGWKYDKAYESSEKYKEGKFILEAELLCNVS' A
#
# COMPACT_ATOMS: atom_id res chain seq x y z
N MET A 1 3.28 15.25 -11.70
CA MET A 1 2.94 14.76 -10.34
C MET A 1 4.09 13.89 -9.88
N THR A 2 5.05 14.47 -9.18
CA THR A 2 6.22 13.74 -8.67
C THR A 2 5.84 13.35 -7.25
N THR A 3 5.39 12.12 -7.02
CA THR A 3 5.27 11.63 -5.65
C THR A 3 6.67 11.67 -5.03
N GLY A 4 6.79 12.15 -3.79
CA GLY A 4 8.05 12.17 -3.07
C GLY A 4 8.70 10.78 -3.00
N ARG A 5 9.94 10.68 -2.51
CA ARG A 5 10.56 9.36 -2.30
C ARG A 5 9.86 8.66 -1.13
N HIS A 6 9.47 7.40 -1.35
CA HIS A 6 8.82 6.55 -0.34
C HIS A 6 9.50 5.17 -0.29
N ILE A 7 9.53 4.57 0.91
CA ILE A 7 9.76 3.14 1.10
C ILE A 7 8.40 2.49 1.28
N VAL A 8 8.14 1.47 0.48
CA VAL A 8 6.88 0.71 0.51
C VAL A 8 7.17 -0.76 0.76
N ARG A 9 6.18 -1.49 1.25
CA ARG A 9 6.20 -2.95 1.39
C ARG A 9 4.99 -3.56 0.72
N ASP A 10 5.21 -4.62 -0.03
CA ASP A 10 4.13 -5.40 -0.65
C ASP A 10 3.25 -6.06 0.42
N ILE A 11 1.96 -6.14 0.11
CA ILE A 11 0.94 -6.83 0.90
C ILE A 11 0.50 -8.03 0.07
N SER A 12 0.74 -9.22 0.59
CA SER A 12 0.29 -10.47 -0.02
C SER A 12 -0.96 -11.01 0.69
N CYS A 13 -1.92 -11.51 -0.07
CA CYS A 13 -3.06 -12.24 0.48
C CYS A 13 -2.58 -13.52 1.18
N LYS A 14 -3.02 -13.78 2.42
CA LYS A 14 -2.62 -14.98 3.17
C LYS A 14 -3.12 -16.28 2.52
N GLN A 15 -4.18 -16.22 1.73
CA GLN A 15 -4.83 -17.41 1.17
C GLN A 15 -4.24 -17.79 -0.19
N CYS A 16 -4.13 -16.84 -1.12
CA CYS A 16 -3.63 -17.11 -2.47
C CYS A 16 -2.16 -16.71 -2.68
N HIS A 17 -1.55 -16.02 -1.71
CA HIS A 17 -0.17 -15.51 -1.78
C HIS A 17 0.09 -14.45 -2.86
N ASP A 18 -0.92 -14.05 -3.62
CA ASP A 18 -0.81 -12.94 -4.57
C ASP A 18 -0.62 -11.60 -3.86
N THR A 19 0.19 -10.74 -4.48
CA THR A 19 0.33 -9.33 -4.07
C THR A 19 -0.95 -8.59 -4.38
N VAL A 20 -1.64 -8.11 -3.35
CA VAL A 20 -2.92 -7.38 -3.47
C VAL A 20 -2.76 -5.86 -3.31
N GLY A 21 -1.54 -5.40 -3.04
CA GLY A 21 -1.23 -3.99 -2.87
C GLY A 21 0.02 -3.77 -2.05
N TRP A 22 0.12 -2.61 -1.41
CA TRP A 22 1.32 -2.18 -0.69
C TRP A 22 1.01 -1.18 0.44
N LYS A 23 1.94 -1.09 1.38
CA LYS A 23 1.89 -0.18 2.54
C LYS A 23 3.04 0.82 2.45
N TYR A 24 2.81 2.07 2.81
CA TYR A 24 3.90 3.02 3.04
C TYR A 24 4.61 2.70 4.37
N ASP A 25 5.88 2.33 4.29
CA ASP A 25 6.74 2.08 5.45
C ASP A 25 7.41 3.37 5.89
N LYS A 26 7.92 4.15 4.93
CA LYS A 26 8.59 5.42 5.21
C LYS A 26 8.36 6.48 4.12
N ALA A 27 8.03 7.70 4.51
CA ALA A 27 8.04 8.89 3.67
C ALA A 27 9.19 9.80 4.10
N TYR A 28 9.96 10.33 3.14
CA TYR A 28 11.08 11.23 3.44
C TYR A 28 10.65 12.69 3.60
N GLU A 29 9.56 13.09 2.96
CA GLU A 29 9.02 14.44 3.05
C GLU A 29 8.01 14.54 4.20
N SER A 30 8.14 15.58 5.02
CA SER A 30 7.25 15.84 6.16
C SER A 30 5.79 16.04 5.75
N SER A 31 5.56 16.64 4.58
CA SER A 31 4.24 16.79 3.96
C SER A 31 3.57 15.45 3.64
N GLU A 32 4.35 14.39 3.42
CA GLU A 32 3.88 13.07 3.00
C GLU A 32 3.86 12.04 4.15
N LYS A 33 4.32 12.43 5.34
CA LYS A 33 4.37 11.58 6.54
C LYS A 33 3.03 10.98 6.94
N TYR A 34 1.93 11.66 6.61
CA TYR A 34 0.58 11.16 6.86
C TYR A 34 0.24 9.85 6.12
N LYS A 35 1.01 9.53 5.06
CA LYS A 35 0.86 8.28 4.30
C LYS A 35 1.51 7.09 5.00
N GLU A 36 2.51 7.31 5.87
CA GLU A 36 3.17 6.23 6.62
C GLU A 36 2.13 5.42 7.41
N GLY A 37 2.18 4.11 7.29
CA GLY A 37 1.19 3.23 7.91
C GLY A 37 -0.10 3.03 7.12
N LYS A 38 -0.36 3.81 6.06
CA LYS A 38 -1.52 3.62 5.18
C LYS A 38 -1.28 2.49 4.18
N PHE A 39 -2.37 1.88 3.76
CA PHE A 39 -2.42 0.74 2.86
C PHE A 39 -3.13 1.15 1.58
N ILE A 40 -2.58 0.73 0.45
CA ILE A 40 -3.22 0.81 -0.86
C ILE A 40 -3.42 -0.61 -1.34
N LEU A 41 -4.66 -0.94 -1.67
CA LEU A 41 -5.05 -2.25 -2.18
C LEU A 41 -5.67 -2.07 -3.56
N GLU A 42 -5.45 -3.03 -4.43
CA GLU A 42 -6.06 -3.07 -5.75
C GLU A 42 -7.47 -3.66 -5.65
N ALA A 43 -8.48 -2.85 -5.97
CA ALA A 43 -9.88 -3.28 -5.85
C ALA A 43 -10.22 -4.45 -6.79
N GLU A 44 -9.56 -4.55 -7.95
CA GLU A 44 -9.74 -5.65 -8.91
C GLU A 44 -9.28 -7.00 -8.36
N LEU A 45 -8.37 -7.00 -7.37
CA LEU A 45 -7.88 -8.20 -6.69
C LEU A 45 -8.71 -8.57 -5.44
N LEU A 46 -9.72 -7.76 -5.11
CA LEU A 46 -10.59 -7.96 -3.94
C LEU A 46 -12.01 -8.31 -4.37
N CYS A 47 -12.68 -9.18 -3.61
CA CYS A 47 -14.09 -9.47 -3.78
C CYS A 47 -14.89 -9.07 -2.53
N ASN A 48 -16.12 -8.62 -2.74
CA ASN A 48 -17.01 -8.29 -1.64
C ASN A 48 -17.69 -9.57 -1.13
N VAL A 49 -17.35 -10.00 0.08
CA VAL A 49 -18.04 -11.14 0.72
C VAL A 49 -19.27 -10.56 1.42
N SER A 50 -20.45 -10.84 0.86
CA SER A 50 -21.75 -10.33 1.31
C SER A 50 -22.50 -11.39 2.09
#